data_AF-A0A9D7TR80-F1
#
_entry.id   AF-A0A9D7TR80-F1
#
_cell.length_a   1.000
_cell.length_b   1.000
_cell.length_c   1.000
_cell.angle_alpha   90.00
_cell.angle_beta   90.00
_cell.angle_gamma   90.00
#
_symmetry.space_group_name_H-M   'P 1'
#
loop_
_entity.id
_entity.type
_entity.pdbx_description
1 polymer ?
#
loop_
_entity_poly.entity_id
_entity_poly.type
_entity_poly.pdbx_seq_one_letter_code
_entity_poly.pdbx_strand_id
1 'polypeptide(L)'
;MINLFEYQNKEVFDGDFSELETFLDDIWLKREKSGFYFTADQDRIESQRFLQFLHKTNELKSNKYIGVIHFEGKKINLLPKILYNQNEKCTDENVHAAHLHVLWWLSYCRKVKFPNYQTSIGNTKSDFFEILIYLFSKYTRELLSNTIYQHYEEEQRELSFIKGRIQISEYITENLAKGRWHKINCTYDAFVIDNHFNRIIKQVTTMLFNTTENWDNKRNLEKYFYTG
;
A
#
# COMPACT_ATOMS: atom_id res chain seq x y z
N MET A 1 -0.20 19.92 10.76
CA MET A 1 0.96 19.20 10.19
C MET A 1 2.14 19.41 11.11
N ILE A 2 2.92 18.37 11.38
CA ILE A 2 4.11 18.42 12.25
C ILE A 2 5.32 17.96 11.44
N ASN A 3 6.42 18.71 11.52
CA ASN A 3 7.65 18.40 10.80
C ASN A 3 8.75 18.07 11.80
N LEU A 4 9.22 16.83 11.80
CA LEU A 4 10.30 16.37 12.66
C LEU A 4 11.48 15.94 11.81
N PHE A 5 12.68 16.38 12.16
CA PHE A 5 13.93 15.96 11.56
C PHE A 5 14.59 14.90 12.44
N GLU A 6 15.15 13.87 11.82
CA GLU A 6 15.81 12.74 12.48
C GLU A 6 16.76 13.21 13.61
N TYR A 7 16.37 12.92 14.86
CA TYR A 7 17.04 13.30 16.11
C TYR A 7 17.24 14.80 16.40
N GLN A 8 16.77 15.73 15.55
CA GLN A 8 17.10 17.16 15.69
C GLN A 8 16.08 17.93 16.54
N ASN A 9 14.91 18.24 15.99
CA ASN A 9 13.92 19.09 16.63
C ASN A 9 12.89 18.31 17.45
N LYS A 10 12.14 19.06 18.25
CA LYS A 10 11.00 18.58 19.03
C LYS A 10 9.83 19.50 18.72
N GLU A 11 8.65 18.92 18.57
CA GLU A 11 7.43 19.67 18.29
C GLU A 11 6.33 19.25 19.27
N VAL A 12 5.49 20.20 19.67
CA VAL A 12 4.35 19.92 20.55
C VAL A 12 3.30 19.11 19.79
N PHE A 13 2.75 18.08 20.42
CA PHE A 13 1.66 17.28 19.86
C PHE A 13 0.38 17.48 20.67
N ASP A 14 -0.66 17.96 19.99
CA ASP A 14 -1.96 18.29 20.56
C ASP A 14 -2.97 17.14 20.42
N GLY A 15 -2.53 15.89 20.59
CA GLY A 15 -3.37 14.69 20.42
C GLY A 15 -3.10 13.65 21.50
N ASP A 16 -3.82 12.53 21.47
CA ASP A 16 -3.61 11.45 22.43
C ASP A 16 -2.31 10.69 22.13
N PHE A 17 -1.35 10.77 23.07
CA PHE A 17 -0.08 10.07 22.99
C PHE A 17 -0.27 8.56 23.07
N SER A 18 -1.22 8.10 23.89
CA SER A 18 -1.45 6.67 24.13
C SER A 18 -2.00 5.99 22.88
N GLU A 19 -2.93 6.63 22.18
CA GLU A 19 -3.49 6.09 20.95
C GLU A 19 -2.47 6.12 19.80
N LEU A 20 -1.71 7.22 19.65
CA LEU A 20 -0.65 7.31 18.65
C LEU A 20 0.45 6.26 18.90
N GLU A 21 0.85 6.04 20.15
CA GLU A 21 1.84 5.02 20.53
C GLU A 21 1.33 3.61 20.18
N THR A 22 0.11 3.28 20.59
CA THR A 22 -0.53 1.99 20.27
C THR A 22 -0.62 1.75 18.76
N PHE A 23 -0.99 2.77 18.00
CA PHE A 23 -1.04 2.72 16.54
C PHE A 23 0.34 2.45 15.91
N LEU A 24 1.38 3.16 16.37
CA LEU A 24 2.73 2.97 15.86
C LEU A 24 3.33 1.62 16.25
N ASP A 25 2.96 1.07 17.40
CA ASP A 25 3.38 -0.25 17.84
C ASP A 25 2.71 -1.36 17.03
N ASP A 26 1.42 -1.23 16.71
CA ASP A 26 0.73 -2.15 15.81
C ASP A 26 1.35 -2.15 14.40
N ILE A 27 1.64 -0.96 13.84
CA ILE A 27 2.37 -0.83 12.57
C ILE A 27 3.73 -1.51 12.64
N TRP A 28 4.45 -1.28 13.75
CA TRP A 28 5.76 -1.88 13.92
C TRP A 28 5.68 -3.40 13.97
N LEU A 29 4.70 -3.98 14.69
CA LEU A 29 4.51 -5.43 14.79
C LEU A 29 4.15 -6.07 13.44
N LYS A 30 3.31 -5.41 12.64
CA LYS A 30 2.86 -5.90 11.32
C LYS A 30 3.86 -5.70 10.19
N ARG A 31 4.96 -4.99 10.43
CA ARG A 31 5.96 -4.67 9.39
C ARG A 31 6.58 -5.94 8.81
N GLU A 32 6.90 -5.90 7.52
CA GLU A 32 7.66 -6.97 6.88
C GLU A 32 9.10 -7.01 7.44
N LYS A 33 9.45 -8.13 8.07
CA LYS A 33 10.77 -8.33 8.65
C LYS A 33 11.74 -8.87 7.57
N SER A 34 12.40 -7.98 6.83
CA SER A 34 13.48 -8.37 5.89
C SER A 34 14.70 -8.98 6.61
N GLY A 35 14.96 -10.28 6.43
CA GLY A 35 16.02 -11.03 7.13
C GLY A 35 17.45 -10.47 7.02
N PHE A 36 17.71 -9.53 6.11
CA PHE A 36 19.00 -8.85 5.95
C PHE A 36 19.33 -7.82 7.03
N TYR A 37 18.34 -7.28 7.76
CA TYR A 37 18.55 -6.24 8.79
C TYR A 37 18.25 -6.72 10.21
N PHE A 38 17.76 -7.95 10.38
CA PHE A 38 17.44 -8.49 11.71
C PHE A 38 18.62 -9.28 12.24
N THR A 39 19.33 -8.69 13.19
CA THR A 39 20.08 -9.46 14.19
C THR A 39 19.07 -9.97 15.23
N ALA A 40 19.21 -11.23 15.64
CA ALA A 40 18.29 -11.94 16.54
C ALA A 40 18.07 -11.26 17.91
N ASP A 41 18.87 -10.25 18.27
CA ASP A 41 18.78 -9.51 19.53
C ASP A 41 17.71 -8.40 19.56
N GLN A 42 16.95 -8.17 18.48
CA GLN A 42 15.95 -7.09 18.43
C GLN A 42 14.58 -7.43 19.06
N ASP A 43 14.39 -8.63 19.62
CA ASP A 43 13.09 -9.08 20.11
C ASP A 43 12.69 -8.52 21.49
N ARG A 44 13.56 -7.75 22.15
CA ARG A 44 13.19 -6.92 23.31
C ARG A 44 13.08 -5.46 22.89
N ILE A 45 11.87 -5.05 22.53
CA ILE A 45 11.57 -3.65 22.20
C ILE A 45 10.85 -3.06 23.40
N GLU A 46 11.59 -2.33 24.21
CA GLU A 46 11.08 -1.67 25.41
C GLU A 46 10.50 -0.28 25.12
N SER A 47 10.70 0.24 23.90
CA SER A 47 10.25 1.59 23.52
C SER A 47 9.99 1.74 22.02
N GLN A 48 9.14 2.74 21.70
CA GLN A 48 8.77 3.10 20.33
C GLN A 48 10.01 3.43 19.46
N ARG A 49 10.01 2.96 18.21
CA ARG A 49 11.14 3.02 17.26
C ARG A 49 11.12 4.21 16.30
N PHE A 50 9.96 4.67 15.85
CA PHE A 50 9.77 5.81 14.94
C PHE A 50 9.87 7.15 15.67
N LEU A 51 9.20 7.26 16.82
CA LEU A 51 9.09 8.49 17.60
C LEU A 51 9.56 8.28 19.02
N GLN A 52 9.98 9.36 19.66
CA GLN A 52 10.20 9.43 21.10
C GLN A 52 9.16 10.38 21.69
N PHE A 53 8.35 9.86 22.61
CA PHE A 53 7.34 10.60 23.33
C PHE A 53 7.92 11.25 24.59
N LEU A 54 7.79 12.57 24.70
CA LEU A 54 8.20 13.33 25.88
C LEU A 54 6.95 13.72 26.69
N HIS A 55 6.40 12.77 27.44
CA HIS A 55 5.14 12.96 28.20
C HIS A 55 5.14 14.13 29.19
N LYS A 56 6.32 14.55 29.68
CA LYS A 56 6.41 15.70 30.60
C LYS A 56 6.20 17.04 29.91
N THR A 57 6.54 17.15 28.63
CA THR A 57 6.48 18.39 27.85
C THR A 57 5.44 18.35 26.73
N ASN A 58 4.75 17.21 26.56
CA ASN A 58 3.86 16.93 25.43
C ASN A 58 4.54 17.19 24.06
N GLU A 59 5.81 16.84 23.96
CA GLU A 59 6.59 16.98 22.73
C GLU A 59 6.87 15.62 22.10
N LEU A 60 6.94 15.62 20.77
CA LEU A 60 7.39 14.50 19.96
C LEU A 60 8.79 14.80 19.43
N LYS A 61 9.61 13.75 19.36
CA LYS A 61 10.91 13.78 18.71
C LYS A 61 11.04 12.63 17.72
N SER A 62 11.61 12.87 16.55
CA SER A 62 11.89 11.80 15.58
C SER A 62 13.13 11.00 15.96
N ASN A 63 13.07 9.69 15.73
CA ASN A 63 14.18 8.74 15.87
C ASN A 63 14.88 8.54 14.50
N LYS A 64 15.50 7.38 14.25
CA LYS A 64 16.26 7.03 13.02
C LYS A 64 15.44 6.67 11.77
N TYR A 65 14.17 7.08 11.69
CA TYR A 65 13.30 6.75 10.57
C TYR A 65 12.86 8.00 9.82
N ILE A 66 12.68 7.84 8.51
CA ILE A 66 12.30 8.89 7.57
C ILE A 66 11.03 8.42 6.86
N GLY A 67 10.08 9.33 6.62
CA GLY A 67 8.80 9.02 5.99
C GLY A 67 7.70 9.95 6.44
N VAL A 68 6.45 9.52 6.27
CA VAL A 68 5.26 10.29 6.66
C VAL A 68 4.31 9.38 7.44
N ILE A 69 3.80 9.87 8.56
CA ILE A 69 2.80 9.21 9.40
C ILE A 69 1.50 10.01 9.30
N HIS A 70 0.40 9.30 9.01
CA HIS A 70 -0.96 9.85 9.06
C HIS A 70 -1.70 9.19 10.22
N PHE A 71 -2.19 10.00 11.15
CA PHE A 71 -2.93 9.55 12.32
C PHE A 71 -4.02 10.57 12.64
N GLU A 72 -5.30 10.14 12.69
CA GLU A 72 -6.46 10.98 13.01
C GLU A 72 -6.53 12.31 12.24
N GLY A 73 -6.23 12.31 10.93
CA GLY A 73 -6.19 13.52 10.10
C GLY A 73 -5.00 14.45 10.39
N LYS A 74 -4.14 14.11 11.35
CA LYS A 74 -2.85 14.76 11.58
C LYS A 74 -1.76 14.06 10.78
N LYS A 75 -0.93 14.89 10.15
CA LYS A 75 0.22 14.46 9.37
C LYS A 75 1.51 14.82 10.09
N ILE A 76 2.36 13.82 10.29
CA ILE A 76 3.69 13.94 10.90
C ILE A 76 4.72 13.54 9.85
N ASN A 77 5.52 14.51 9.38
CA ASN A 77 6.61 14.28 8.46
C ASN A 77 7.88 13.98 9.26
N LEU A 78 8.54 12.85 8.96
CA LEU A 78 9.84 12.47 9.48
C LEU A 78 10.87 12.72 8.37
N LEU A 79 11.66 13.78 8.51
CA LEU A 79 12.56 14.29 7.49
C LEU A 79 14.03 13.92 7.79
N PRO A 80 14.87 13.75 6.75
CA PRO A 80 16.28 13.42 6.91
C PRO A 80 17.06 14.52 7.66
N LYS A 81 17.97 14.16 8.58
CA LYS A 81 18.75 15.17 9.33
C LYS A 81 19.60 16.09 8.43
N ILE A 82 19.98 15.62 7.24
CA ILE A 82 20.88 16.38 6.35
C ILE A 82 20.20 17.63 5.76
N LEU A 83 18.87 17.69 5.81
CA LEU A 83 18.07 18.83 5.35
C LEU A 83 17.70 19.78 6.50
N TYR A 84 18.17 19.49 7.71
CA TYR A 84 17.88 20.31 8.88
C TYR A 84 18.78 21.54 8.90
N ASN A 85 18.17 22.72 9.01
CA ASN A 85 18.85 23.99 9.20
C ASN A 85 18.33 24.66 10.49
N GLN A 86 19.22 24.94 11.44
CA GLN A 86 18.83 25.52 12.74
C GLN A 86 18.31 26.96 12.63
N ASN A 87 18.72 27.68 11.59
CA ASN A 87 18.45 29.12 11.44
C ASN A 87 17.21 29.41 10.58
N GLU A 88 16.64 28.41 9.92
CA GLU A 88 15.51 28.57 9.00
C GLU A 88 14.30 27.77 9.49
N LYS A 89 13.14 28.42 9.50
CA LYS A 89 11.87 27.71 9.73
C LYS A 89 11.59 26.82 8.53
N CYS A 90 11.14 25.60 8.81
CA CYS A 90 10.75 24.65 7.78
C CYS A 90 9.48 25.15 7.07
N THR A 91 9.63 25.62 5.83
CA THR A 91 8.52 25.99 4.94
C THR A 91 7.98 24.77 4.19
N ASP A 92 6.75 24.84 3.70
CA ASP A 92 6.14 23.74 2.93
C ASP A 92 6.95 23.40 1.66
N GLU A 93 7.65 24.37 1.09
CA GLU A 93 8.51 24.18 -0.08
C GLU A 93 9.76 23.35 0.28
N ASN A 94 10.34 23.59 1.47
CA ASN A 94 11.45 22.78 1.98
C ASN A 94 11.00 21.35 2.28
N VAL A 95 9.80 21.17 2.83
CA VAL A 95 9.21 19.83 3.05
C VAL A 95 9.00 19.11 1.73
N HIS A 96 8.46 19.80 0.72
CA HIS A 96 8.26 19.22 -0.61
C HIS A 96 9.58 18.81 -1.25
N ALA A 97 10.60 19.68 -1.22
CA ALA A 97 11.94 19.36 -1.70
C ALA A 97 12.53 18.13 -0.95
N ALA A 98 12.33 18.06 0.36
CA ALA A 98 12.76 16.91 1.16
C ALA A 98 12.08 15.60 0.72
N HIS A 99 10.77 15.63 0.47
CA HIS A 99 10.04 14.48 -0.06
C HIS A 99 10.57 14.04 -1.44
N LEU A 100 10.89 14.98 -2.32
CA LEU A 100 11.50 14.68 -3.61
C LEU A 100 12.88 14.04 -3.47
N HIS A 101 13.72 14.54 -2.56
CA HIS A 101 15.02 13.94 -2.28
C HIS A 101 14.89 12.51 -1.73
N VAL A 102 13.92 12.26 -0.85
CA VAL A 102 13.65 10.90 -0.34
C VAL A 102 13.21 9.97 -1.45
N LEU A 103 12.28 10.39 -2.31
CA LEU A 103 11.84 9.61 -3.48
C LEU A 103 12.99 9.35 -4.45
N TRP A 104 13.85 10.33 -4.66
CA TRP A 104 15.06 10.21 -5.45
C TRP A 104 15.99 9.16 -4.85
N TRP A 105 16.29 9.19 -3.54
CA TRP A 105 17.11 8.15 -2.89
C TRP A 105 16.47 6.77 -2.99
N LEU A 106 15.15 6.65 -2.84
CA LEU A 106 14.43 5.39 -3.03
C LEU A 106 14.62 4.84 -4.45
N SER A 107 14.71 5.70 -5.46
CA SER A 107 14.96 5.29 -6.85
C SER A 107 16.35 4.69 -7.07
N TYR A 108 17.36 5.09 -6.28
CA TYR A 108 18.69 4.47 -6.28
C TYR A 108 18.81 3.24 -5.37
N CYS A 109 17.80 2.96 -4.54
CA CYS A 109 17.87 1.85 -3.60
C CYS A 109 17.84 0.51 -4.34
N ARG A 110 18.87 -0.32 -4.18
CA ARG A 110 18.90 -1.66 -4.81
C ARG A 110 17.88 -2.63 -4.20
N LYS A 111 17.41 -2.35 -2.98
CA LYS A 111 16.52 -3.22 -2.19
C LYS A 111 15.03 -3.03 -2.52
N VAL A 112 14.66 -1.82 -2.92
CA VAL A 112 13.29 -1.50 -3.33
C VAL A 112 13.41 -1.04 -4.77
N LYS A 113 12.80 -1.77 -5.71
CA LYS A 113 12.73 -1.33 -7.11
C LYS A 113 11.75 -0.17 -7.20
N PHE A 114 12.19 1.01 -6.77
CA PHE A 114 11.39 2.21 -6.90
C PHE A 114 11.56 2.76 -8.31
N PRO A 115 10.46 3.09 -9.00
CA PRO A 115 10.48 3.67 -10.33
C PRO A 115 11.34 4.93 -10.41
N ASN A 116 12.23 5.00 -11.40
CA ASN A 116 12.92 6.24 -11.73
C ASN A 116 11.93 7.17 -12.42
N TYR A 117 11.34 8.09 -11.66
CA TYR A 117 10.45 9.09 -12.23
C TYR A 117 10.88 10.49 -11.80
N GLN A 118 11.86 11.03 -12.52
CA GLN A 118 12.47 12.33 -12.24
C GLN A 118 11.76 13.50 -12.94
N THR A 119 10.77 13.29 -13.82
CA THR A 119 10.38 14.33 -14.80
C THR A 119 8.96 14.88 -14.77
N SER A 120 7.96 14.29 -14.09
CA SER A 120 6.60 14.91 -14.03
C SER A 120 6.05 15.22 -12.64
N ILE A 121 6.80 14.95 -11.58
CA ILE A 121 6.38 15.31 -10.22
C ILE A 121 6.80 16.75 -9.85
N GLY A 122 7.80 17.33 -10.51
CA GLY A 122 8.41 18.61 -10.12
C GLY A 122 7.50 19.85 -10.22
N ASN A 123 6.34 19.77 -10.88
CA ASN A 123 5.46 20.93 -11.09
C ASN A 123 4.21 20.97 -10.19
N THR A 124 3.92 19.92 -9.44
CA THR A 124 2.75 19.91 -8.55
C THR A 124 3.22 19.88 -7.10
N LYS A 125 2.73 20.80 -6.27
CA LYS A 125 2.87 20.76 -4.80
C LYS A 125 2.07 19.55 -4.28
N SER A 126 2.59 18.36 -4.55
CA SER A 126 1.94 17.10 -4.24
C SER A 126 2.48 16.55 -2.93
N ASP A 127 1.57 16.05 -2.11
CA ASP A 127 1.91 15.30 -0.91
C ASP A 127 2.72 14.04 -1.28
N PHE A 128 3.64 13.62 -0.40
CA PHE A 128 4.35 12.35 -0.51
C PHE A 128 3.38 11.18 -0.75
N PHE A 129 2.24 11.16 -0.06
CA PHE A 129 1.22 10.12 -0.27
C PHE A 129 0.57 10.21 -1.66
N GLU A 130 0.25 11.41 -2.13
CA GLU A 130 -0.29 11.63 -3.48
C GLU A 130 0.68 11.18 -4.58
N ILE A 131 1.99 11.33 -4.36
CA ILE A 131 3.00 10.83 -5.30
C ILE A 131 2.99 9.30 -5.35
N LEU A 132 2.84 8.62 -4.21
CA LEU A 132 2.70 7.17 -4.17
C LEU A 132 1.41 6.68 -4.84
N ILE A 133 0.29 7.40 -4.65
CA ILE A 133 -0.97 7.12 -5.35
C ILE A 133 -0.81 7.28 -6.86
N TYR A 134 -0.19 8.38 -7.30
CA TYR A 134 0.09 8.61 -8.71
C TYR A 134 0.89 7.45 -9.30
N LEU A 135 1.94 7.03 -8.58
CA LEU A 135 2.79 5.92 -8.98
C LEU A 135 1.99 4.63 -9.14
N PHE A 136 1.23 4.26 -8.11
CA PHE A 136 0.36 3.09 -8.15
C PHE A 136 -0.60 3.16 -9.34
N SER A 137 -1.28 4.29 -9.53
CA SER A 137 -2.25 4.47 -10.62
C SER A 137 -1.61 4.28 -11.99
N LYS A 138 -0.39 4.77 -12.19
CA LYS A 138 0.31 4.67 -13.47
C LYS A 138 0.80 3.25 -13.75
N TYR A 139 1.38 2.58 -12.75
CA TYR A 139 1.84 1.20 -12.88
C TYR A 139 0.69 0.23 -13.13
N THR A 140 -0.39 0.38 -12.38
CA THR A 140 -1.62 -0.41 -12.60
C THR A 140 -2.15 -0.16 -14.01
N ARG A 141 -2.03 1.07 -14.55
CA ARG A 141 -2.40 1.37 -15.94
C ARG A 141 -1.61 0.57 -16.94
N GLU A 142 -0.28 0.66 -16.84
CA GLU A 142 0.64 0.01 -17.78
C GLU A 142 0.49 -1.51 -17.71
N LEU A 143 0.28 -2.06 -16.52
CA LEU A 143 0.05 -3.48 -16.32
C LEU A 143 -1.26 -3.92 -16.98
N LEU A 144 -2.38 -3.25 -16.69
CA LEU A 144 -3.70 -3.60 -17.25
C LEU A 144 -3.82 -3.33 -18.75
N SER A 145 -3.14 -2.31 -19.28
CA SER A 145 -3.14 -2.04 -20.72
C SER A 145 -2.38 -3.09 -21.52
N ASN A 146 -1.35 -3.70 -20.92
CA ASN A 146 -0.50 -4.67 -21.59
C ASN A 146 -1.06 -6.09 -21.44
N THR A 147 -1.51 -6.47 -20.25
CA THR A 147 -2.00 -7.82 -19.96
C THR A 147 -3.01 -7.81 -18.82
N ILE A 148 -4.23 -8.29 -19.07
CA ILE A 148 -5.18 -8.61 -17.99
C ILE A 148 -4.69 -9.90 -17.35
N TYR A 149 -4.35 -9.84 -16.05
CA TYR A 149 -3.92 -11.04 -15.33
C TYR A 149 -5.07 -12.02 -15.23
N GLN A 150 -4.88 -13.22 -15.77
CA GLN A 150 -5.85 -14.31 -15.76
C GLN A 150 -5.12 -15.56 -15.26
N HIS A 151 -5.81 -16.37 -14.46
CA HIS A 151 -5.24 -17.61 -13.94
C HIS A 151 -6.23 -18.76 -14.12
N TYR A 152 -5.70 -19.98 -14.19
CA TYR A 152 -6.50 -21.19 -14.26
C TYR A 152 -6.97 -21.53 -12.85
N GLU A 153 -8.28 -21.57 -12.64
CA GLU A 153 -8.89 -22.05 -11.41
C GLU A 153 -9.72 -23.30 -11.72
N GLU A 154 -9.56 -24.35 -10.90
CA GLU A 154 -10.33 -25.58 -11.03
C GLU A 154 -11.78 -25.29 -10.61
N GLU A 155 -12.70 -25.37 -11.56
CA GLU A 155 -14.12 -25.16 -11.32
C GLU A 155 -14.89 -26.46 -11.49
N GLN A 156 -15.78 -26.73 -10.55
CA GLN A 156 -16.75 -27.82 -10.61
C GLN A 156 -18.14 -27.24 -10.89
N ARG A 157 -18.71 -27.57 -12.05
CA ARG A 157 -20.04 -27.09 -12.46
C ARG A 157 -20.88 -28.19 -13.10
N GLU A 158 -22.19 -28.10 -12.90
CA GLU A 158 -23.18 -28.91 -13.62
C GLU A 158 -23.45 -28.28 -15.01
N LEU A 159 -22.93 -28.91 -16.06
CA LEU A 159 -23.05 -28.44 -17.43
C LEU A 159 -23.99 -29.33 -18.25
N SER A 160 -24.61 -28.77 -19.29
CA SER A 160 -25.42 -29.56 -20.23
C SER A 160 -24.58 -30.25 -21.32
N PHE A 161 -23.27 -30.08 -21.28
CA PHE A 161 -22.29 -30.64 -22.22
C PHE A 161 -21.02 -31.03 -21.46
N ILE A 162 -20.23 -31.93 -22.05
CA ILE A 162 -18.99 -32.41 -21.42
C ILE A 162 -17.89 -31.36 -21.62
N LYS A 163 -17.25 -30.95 -20.52
CA LYS A 163 -16.08 -30.08 -20.52
C LYS A 163 -15.09 -30.55 -19.47
N GLY A 164 -13.84 -30.80 -19.86
CA GLY A 164 -12.80 -31.30 -18.94
C GLY A 164 -13.09 -32.71 -18.43
N ARG A 165 -12.88 -32.95 -17.13
CA ARG A 165 -13.06 -34.25 -16.48
C ARG A 165 -14.49 -34.41 -15.96
N ILE A 166 -15.12 -35.54 -16.23
CA ILE A 166 -16.44 -35.86 -15.67
C ILE A 166 -16.27 -36.47 -14.28
N GLN A 167 -16.99 -35.96 -13.29
CA GLN A 167 -17.05 -36.54 -11.96
C GLN A 167 -18.17 -37.58 -11.91
N ILE A 168 -17.83 -38.81 -12.30
CA ILE A 168 -18.79 -39.90 -12.53
C ILE A 168 -19.56 -40.28 -11.25
N SER A 169 -18.89 -40.29 -10.10
CA SER A 169 -19.49 -40.63 -8.80
C SER A 169 -20.64 -39.68 -8.44
N GLU A 170 -20.41 -38.38 -8.56
CA GLU A 170 -21.42 -37.34 -8.31
C GLU A 170 -22.52 -37.35 -9.37
N TYR A 171 -22.15 -37.53 -10.64
CA TYR A 171 -23.13 -37.60 -11.72
C TYR A 171 -24.13 -38.76 -11.51
N ILE A 172 -23.66 -39.94 -11.11
CA ILE A 172 -24.53 -41.10 -10.84
C ILE A 172 -25.47 -40.83 -9.66
N THR A 173 -24.92 -40.31 -8.55
CA THR A 173 -25.66 -40.15 -7.29
C THR A 173 -26.63 -38.96 -7.31
N GLU A 174 -26.24 -37.82 -7.88
CA GLU A 174 -27.01 -36.58 -7.80
C GLU A 174 -27.84 -36.26 -9.05
N ASN A 175 -27.39 -36.68 -10.23
CA ASN A 175 -28.03 -36.30 -11.50
C ASN A 175 -28.73 -37.47 -12.17
N LEU A 176 -28.07 -38.63 -12.31
CA LEU A 176 -28.67 -39.82 -12.93
C LEU A 176 -29.84 -40.36 -12.08
N ALA A 177 -29.62 -40.55 -10.78
CA ALA A 177 -30.63 -41.08 -9.86
C ALA A 177 -31.86 -40.17 -9.67
N LYS A 178 -31.70 -38.85 -9.86
CA LYS A 178 -32.79 -37.86 -9.76
C LYS A 178 -33.46 -37.53 -11.11
N GLY A 179 -33.13 -38.27 -12.18
CA GLY A 179 -33.72 -38.07 -13.52
C GLY A 179 -33.20 -36.85 -14.29
N ARG A 180 -32.11 -36.21 -13.85
CA ARG A 180 -31.49 -35.03 -14.48
C ARG A 180 -30.36 -35.41 -15.44
N TRP A 181 -30.63 -36.30 -16.40
CA TRP A 181 -29.60 -36.88 -17.29
C TRP A 181 -28.93 -35.86 -18.22
N HIS A 182 -29.57 -34.72 -18.44
CA HIS A 182 -29.06 -33.63 -19.26
C HIS A 182 -28.08 -32.71 -18.51
N LYS A 183 -27.76 -32.98 -17.23
CA LYS A 183 -26.81 -32.22 -16.41
C LYS A 183 -25.67 -33.12 -15.96
N ILE A 184 -24.45 -32.80 -16.37
CA ILE A 184 -23.25 -33.58 -16.10
C ILE A 184 -22.35 -32.76 -15.17
N ASN A 185 -21.90 -33.38 -14.07
CA ASN A 185 -20.92 -32.80 -13.16
C ASN A 185 -19.54 -32.85 -13.84
N CYS A 186 -19.03 -31.68 -14.19
CA CYS A 186 -17.75 -31.52 -14.87
C CYS A 186 -16.79 -30.68 -14.01
N THR A 187 -15.55 -31.12 -13.96
CA THR A 187 -14.42 -30.40 -13.35
C THR A 187 -13.46 -29.99 -14.47
N TYR A 188 -13.20 -28.69 -14.60
CA TYR A 188 -12.31 -28.16 -15.63
C TYR A 188 -11.58 -26.92 -15.13
N ASP A 189 -10.41 -26.66 -15.72
CA ASP A 189 -9.66 -25.45 -15.43
C ASP A 189 -10.25 -24.27 -16.23
N ALA A 190 -10.91 -23.36 -15.51
CA ALA A 190 -11.45 -22.13 -16.08
C ALA A 190 -10.37 -21.06 -16.10
N PHE A 191 -10.17 -20.39 -17.24
CA PHE A 191 -9.29 -19.22 -17.29
C PHE A 191 -10.05 -17.98 -16.83
N VAL A 192 -9.90 -17.64 -15.54
CA VAL A 192 -10.74 -16.65 -14.86
C VAL A 192 -10.02 -15.30 -14.74
N ILE A 193 -10.75 -14.23 -15.10
CA ILE A 193 -10.32 -12.84 -14.89
C ILE A 193 -10.53 -12.42 -13.43
N ASP A 194 -11.63 -12.84 -12.82
CA ASP A 194 -11.96 -12.52 -11.42
C ASP A 194 -11.17 -13.38 -10.42
N ASN A 195 -9.86 -13.23 -10.44
CA ASN A 195 -8.96 -13.86 -9.49
C ASN A 195 -8.73 -12.99 -8.25
N HIS A 196 -8.21 -13.62 -7.19
CA HIS A 196 -7.92 -12.93 -5.92
C HIS A 196 -7.03 -11.68 -6.10
N PHE A 197 -6.04 -11.74 -6.99
CA PHE A 197 -5.14 -10.63 -7.27
C PHE A 197 -5.86 -9.42 -7.86
N ASN A 198 -6.71 -9.63 -8.87
CA ASN A 198 -7.49 -8.58 -9.50
C ASN A 198 -8.53 -8.00 -8.54
N ARG A 199 -9.09 -8.82 -7.64
CA ARG A 199 -9.95 -8.33 -6.54
C ARG A 199 -9.20 -7.41 -5.58
N ILE A 200 -7.96 -7.76 -5.20
CA ILE A 200 -7.11 -6.88 -4.39
C ILE A 200 -6.85 -5.56 -5.12
N ILE A 201 -6.42 -5.59 -6.38
CA ILE A 201 -6.17 -4.37 -7.17
C ILE A 201 -7.41 -3.49 -7.21
N LYS A 202 -8.60 -4.07 -7.46
CA LYS A 202 -9.87 -3.36 -7.48
C LYS A 202 -10.19 -2.72 -6.13
N GLN A 203 -10.01 -3.45 -5.03
CA GLN A 203 -10.23 -2.92 -3.68
C GLN A 203 -9.28 -1.77 -3.35
N VAL A 204 -7.97 -1.94 -3.60
CA VAL A 204 -6.96 -0.90 -3.37
C VAL A 204 -7.26 0.34 -4.21
N THR A 205 -7.61 0.16 -5.49
CA THR A 205 -7.98 1.26 -6.37
C THR A 205 -9.20 2.02 -5.85
N THR A 206 -10.21 1.30 -5.36
CA THR A 206 -11.42 1.90 -4.76
C THR A 206 -11.09 2.70 -3.50
N MET A 207 -10.24 2.14 -2.64
CA MET A 207 -9.78 2.82 -1.43
C MET A 207 -9.01 4.09 -1.78
N LEU A 208 -8.04 4.02 -2.70
CA LEU A 208 -7.23 5.18 -3.09
C LEU A 208 -8.05 6.25 -3.81
N PHE A 209 -9.06 5.88 -4.58
CA PHE A 209 -9.96 6.82 -5.26
C PHE A 209 -10.74 7.70 -4.27
N ASN A 210 -11.16 7.12 -3.15
CA ASN A 210 -11.88 7.85 -2.10
C ASN A 210 -10.96 8.73 -1.26
N THR A 211 -9.69 8.33 -1.11
CA THR A 211 -8.72 9.05 -0.27
C THR A 211 -7.98 10.18 -0.99
N THR A 212 -7.73 10.05 -2.30
CA THR A 212 -6.96 11.06 -3.05
C THR A 212 -7.72 12.39 -3.15
N GLU A 213 -6.99 13.49 -3.06
CA GLU A 213 -7.51 14.84 -3.27
C GLU A 213 -7.15 15.36 -4.67
N ASN A 214 -6.08 14.82 -5.27
CA ASN A 214 -5.59 15.25 -6.57
C ASN A 214 -6.50 14.77 -7.71
N TRP A 215 -6.96 15.71 -8.54
CA TRP A 215 -7.82 15.43 -9.68
C TRP A 215 -7.17 14.53 -10.75
N ASP A 216 -5.88 14.70 -11.03
CA ASP A 216 -5.17 13.86 -12.00
C ASP A 216 -5.11 12.40 -11.54
N ASN A 217 -4.91 12.19 -10.24
CA ASN A 217 -4.93 10.86 -9.62
C ASN A 217 -6.32 10.25 -9.68
N LYS A 218 -7.39 11.01 -9.36
CA LYS A 218 -8.77 10.54 -9.51
C LYS A 218 -9.07 10.11 -10.94
N ARG A 219 -8.70 10.94 -11.93
CA ARG A 219 -8.93 10.64 -13.34
C ARG A 219 -8.19 9.39 -13.80
N ASN A 220 -6.98 9.15 -13.29
CA ASN A 220 -6.23 7.94 -13.61
C ASN A 220 -6.87 6.71 -12.97
N LEU A 221 -7.36 6.83 -11.74
CA LEU A 221 -8.00 5.73 -11.00
C LEU A 221 -9.42 5.40 -11.50
N GLU A 222 -10.17 6.41 -11.95
CA GLU A 222 -11.56 6.26 -12.41
C GLU A 222 -11.69 5.26 -13.57
N LYS A 223 -10.69 5.24 -14.46
CA LYS A 223 -10.67 4.36 -15.63
C LYS A 223 -10.67 2.87 -15.29
N TYR A 224 -10.34 2.50 -14.05
CA TYR A 224 -10.31 1.11 -13.60
C TYR A 224 -11.66 0.58 -13.12
N PHE A 225 -12.62 1.46 -12.80
CA PHE A 225 -13.96 1.01 -12.42
C PHE A 225 -14.78 0.51 -13.61
N TYR A 226 -14.46 1.00 -14.82
CA TYR A 226 -15.20 0.72 -16.05
C TYR A 226 -14.60 -0.42 -16.90
N THR A 227 -13.47 -1.02 -16.48
CA THR A 227 -12.74 -2.05 -17.25
C THR A 227 -12.91 -3.48 -16.71
N GLY A 228 -13.94 -3.74 -15.90
CA GLY A 228 -14.29 -5.07 -15.40
C GLY A 228 -15.66 -5.54 -15.87
#